data_AF-A0A6P0T2K5-F1
#
_entry.id   AF-A0A6P0T2K5-F1
#
_cell.length_a   1.000
_cell.length_b   1.000
_cell.length_c   1.000
_cell.angle_alpha   90.00
_cell.angle_beta   90.00
_cell.angle_gamma   90.00
#
_symmetry.space_group_name_H-M   'P 1'
#
loop_
_entity.id
_entity.type
_entity.pdbx_description
1 polymer ?
#
loop_
_entity_poly.entity_id
_entity_poly.type
_entity_poly.pdbx_seq_one_letter_code
_entity_poly.pdbx_strand_id
1 'polypeptide(L)' 'MGRIEKKKEANANIRQLLTERLAQADIISLEVESPNNQHPWMQFAGMYANNPLFDEVLA' A
#
# COMPACT_ATOMS: atom_id res chain seq x y z
N MET A 1 23.02 -2.40 -21.07
CA MET A 1 21.67 -2.27 -21.67
C MET A 1 20.68 -3.39 -21.33
N GLY A 2 21.09 -4.64 -21.00
CA GLY A 2 20.13 -5.77 -20.90
C GLY A 2 19.14 -5.82 -19.72
N ARG A 3 19.34 -5.07 -18.62
CA ARG A 3 18.42 -5.12 -17.45
C ARG A 3 17.14 -4.31 -17.62
N ILE A 4 17.21 -3.19 -18.34
CA ILE A 4 16.05 -2.31 -18.58
C ILE A 4 15.10 -2.98 -19.58
N GLU A 5 15.65 -3.61 -20.62
CA GLU A 5 14.84 -4.29 -21.64
C GLU A 5 14.11 -5.51 -21.06
N LYS A 6 14.79 -6.34 -20.24
CA LYS A 6 14.16 -7.46 -19.52
C LYS A 6 13.05 -7.00 -18.58
N LYS A 7 13.22 -5.87 -17.90
CA LYS A 7 12.18 -5.29 -17.04
C LYS A 7 10.97 -4.81 -17.86
N LYS A 8 11.22 -4.22 -19.03
CA LYS A 8 10.16 -3.74 -19.93
C LYS A 8 9.35 -4.91 -20.50
N GLU A 9 10.03 -5.95 -20.95
CA GLU A 9 9.43 -7.20 -21.43
C GLU A 9 8.62 -7.90 -20.33
N ALA A 10 9.19 -8.05 -19.13
CA ALA A 10 8.50 -8.65 -17.99
C ALA A 10 7.21 -7.89 -17.63
N ASN A 11 7.24 -6.55 -17.64
CA ASN A 11 6.05 -5.74 -17.38
C ASN A 11 4.97 -5.92 -18.46
N ALA A 12 5.36 -6.03 -19.73
CA ALA A 12 4.41 -6.27 -20.81
C ALA A 12 3.72 -7.64 -20.63
N ASN A 13 4.50 -8.69 -20.33
CA ASN A 13 3.97 -10.03 -20.10
C ASN A 13 3.02 -10.08 -18.91
N ILE A 14 3.37 -9.44 -17.78
CA ILE A 14 2.51 -9.37 -16.60
C ILE A 14 1.19 -8.65 -16.92
N ARG A 15 1.26 -7.54 -17.66
CA ARG A 15 0.05 -6.80 -18.07
C ARG A 15 -0.87 -7.63 -18.94
N GLN A 16 -0.30 -8.37 -19.90
CA GLN A 16 -1.06 -9.25 -20.78
C GLN A 16 -1.76 -10.35 -19.99
N LEU A 17 -1.02 -11.10 -19.16
CA LEU A 17 -1.57 -12.17 -18.33
C LEU A 17 -2.66 -11.66 -17.38
N LEU A 18 -2.45 -10.49 -16.78
CA LEU A 18 -3.45 -9.88 -15.90
C LEU A 18 -4.72 -9.50 -16.67
N THR A 19 -4.58 -8.93 -17.87
CA THR A 19 -5.71 -8.51 -18.70
C THR A 19 -6.52 -9.72 -19.16
N GLU A 20 -5.86 -10.78 -19.65
CA GLU A 20 -6.51 -12.03 -20.08
C GLU A 20 -7.25 -12.70 -18.92
N ARG A 21 -6.66 -12.70 -17.73
CA ARG A 21 -7.29 -13.23 -16.51
C ARG A 21 -8.51 -12.41 -16.11
N LEU A 22 -8.41 -11.08 -16.13
CA LEU A 22 -9.51 -10.20 -15.73
C LEU A 22 -10.66 -10.21 -16.74
N ALA A 23 -10.39 -10.43 -18.03
CA ALA A 23 -11.44 -10.55 -19.05
C ALA A 23 -12.34 -11.78 -18.86
N GLN A 24 -11.85 -12.80 -18.14
CA GLN A 24 -12.56 -14.05 -17.87
C GLN A 24 -13.09 -14.14 -16.43
N ALA A 25 -12.70 -13.20 -15.57
CA ALA A 25 -13.05 -13.24 -14.16
C ALA A 25 -14.26 -12.35 -13.88
N ASP A 26 -15.25 -12.89 -13.17
CA ASP A 26 -16.31 -12.09 -12.58
C ASP A 26 -15.75 -11.34 -11.37
N ILE A 27 -15.53 -10.03 -11.53
CA ILE A 27 -15.05 -9.15 -10.46
C ILE A 27 -16.23 -8.81 -9.56
N ILE A 28 -16.35 -9.49 -8.43
CA ILE A 28 -17.33 -9.16 -7.40
C ILE A 28 -16.81 -8.04 -6.50
N SER A 29 -17.62 -7.01 -6.30
CA SER A 29 -17.35 -5.98 -5.30
C SER A 29 -17.69 -6.55 -3.93
N LEU A 30 -16.70 -6.61 -3.04
CA LEU A 30 -16.91 -6.98 -1.64
C LEU A 30 -16.84 -5.70 -0.82
N GLU A 31 -17.95 -5.34 -0.20
CA GLU A 31 -17.98 -4.28 0.79
C GLU A 31 -17.49 -4.88 2.11
N VAL A 32 -16.34 -4.41 2.56
CA VAL A 32 -15.81 -4.74 3.88
C VAL A 32 -16.19 -3.60 4.80
N GLU A 33 -17.00 -3.87 5.80
CA GLU A 33 -17.28 -2.89 6.85
C GLU A 33 -15.96 -2.45 7.46
N SER A 34 -15.67 -1.14 7.42
CA SER A 34 -14.50 -0.62 8.11
C SER A 34 -14.73 -0.77 9.61
N PRO A 35 -13.87 -1.51 10.34
CA PRO A 35 -14.02 -1.62 11.78
C PRO A 35 -13.68 -0.27 12.40
N ASN A 36 -14.72 0.56 12.62
CA ASN A 36 -14.68 1.87 13.26
C ASN A 36 -13.75 2.90 12.56
N ASN A 37 -14.29 4.07 12.22
CA ASN A 37 -13.60 5.08 11.40
C ASN A 37 -12.38 5.75 12.06
N GLN A 38 -11.98 5.30 13.26
CA GLN A 38 -10.86 5.86 13.99
C GLN A 38 -9.61 5.03 13.72
N HIS A 39 -8.72 5.56 12.88
CA HIS A 39 -7.43 4.94 12.61
C HIS A 39 -6.67 4.72 13.94
N PRO A 40 -6.11 3.54 14.24
CA PRO A 40 -5.48 3.25 15.52
C PRO A 40 -4.39 4.25 15.93
N TRP A 41 -3.69 4.83 14.96
CA TRP A 41 -2.69 5.88 15.20
C TRP A 41 -3.25 7.20 15.71
N MET A 42 -4.54 7.46 15.53
CA MET A 42 -5.19 8.65 16.11
C MET A 42 -5.19 8.61 17.64
N GLN A 43 -5.08 7.43 18.26
CA GLN A 43 -5.00 7.29 19.71
C GLN A 43 -3.72 7.92 20.30
N PHE A 44 -2.67 8.03 19.48
CA PHE A 44 -1.36 8.52 19.90
C PHE A 44 -1.01 9.89 19.32
N ALA A 45 -1.93 10.50 18.57
CA ALA A 45 -1.71 11.81 17.97
C ALA A 45 -1.43 12.86 19.06
N GLY A 46 -0.22 13.44 19.04
CA GLY A 46 0.20 14.44 20.02
C GLY A 46 0.59 13.89 21.39
N MET A 47 0.69 12.57 21.57
CA MET A 47 1.07 11.94 22.85
C MET A 47 2.35 12.51 23.46
N TYR A 48 3.30 12.92 22.62
CA TYR A 48 4.60 13.46 23.03
C TYR A 48 4.79 14.94 22.69
N ALA A 49 3.73 15.65 22.31
CA ALA A 49 3.84 17.05 21.84
C ALA A 49 4.51 18.00 22.86
N ASN A 50 4.40 17.70 24.15
CA ASN A 50 4.98 18.49 25.23
C ASN A 50 6.10 17.75 25.99
N ASN A 51 6.64 16.66 25.45
CA ASN A 51 7.70 15.91 26.12
C ASN A 51 9.04 16.65 25.93
N PRO A 52 9.64 17.23 27.00
CA PRO A 52 10.87 18.02 26.89
C PRO A 52 12.10 17.18 26.56
N LEU A 53 12.02 15.86 26.70
CA LEU A 53 13.09 14.91 26.40
C LEU A 53 12.90 14.20 25.05
N PHE A 54 11.89 14.60 24.26
CA PHE A 54 11.60 13.93 22.97
C PHE A 54 12.77 14.03 21.98
N ASP A 55 13.51 15.13 22.00
CA ASP A 55 14.66 15.32 21.12
C ASP A 55 15.81 14.35 21.44
N GLU A 56 15.88 13.82 22.66
CA GLU A 56 16.95 12.89 23.08
C GLU A 56 16.81 11.49 22.45
N VAL A 57 15.63 11.11 21.96
CA VAL A 57 15.36 9.78 21.36
C VAL A 57 15.40 9.78 19.83
N LEU A 58 15.58 10.94 19.19
CA LEU A 58 15.70 11.07 17.72
C LEU A 58 17.15 10.89 17.21
N ALA A 59 18.11 10.69 18.12
CA ALA A 59 19.53 10.56 17.86
C ALA A 59 19.93 9.20 17.26
#